data_AF-A0AA35YCI7-F1
#
_entry.id   AF-A0AA35YCI7-F1
#
_cell.length_a   1.000
_cell.length_b   1.000
_cell.length_c   1.000
_cell.angle_alpha   90.00
_cell.angle_beta   90.00
_cell.angle_gamma   90.00
#
_symmetry.space_group_name_H-M   'P 1'
#
loop_
_entity.id
_entity.type
_entity.pdbx_description
1 polymer ?
#
loop_
_entity_poly.entity_id
_entity_poly.type
_entity_poly.pdbx_seq_one_letter_code
_entity_poly.pdbx_strand_id
1 'polypeptide(L)'
;MQKLKFEALHHVLEVEEEEPKEGEETSSEDWELANETKLIWMRNPKEIEKDQYSEFYKKTFNEFLDPLAYTHFTIEGEVEFRSVIYIPGMAPMNNEDVVNPKTRNIRLYVKRVFKLVM
;
A
#
# COMPACT_ATOMS: atom_id res chain seq x y z
N MET A 1 12.22 4.91 -26.91
CA MET A 1 12.91 3.90 -26.07
C MET A 1 14.09 4.56 -25.40
N GLN A 2 14.00 4.90 -24.12
CA GLN A 2 15.14 5.35 -23.31
C GLN A 2 15.03 4.68 -21.95
N LYS A 3 16.10 3.96 -21.59
CA LYS A 3 16.41 3.47 -20.25
C LYS A 3 16.89 4.64 -19.38
N LEU A 4 16.89 4.41 -18.05
CA LEU A 4 17.42 5.22 -16.95
C LEU A 4 16.42 6.26 -16.38
N LYS A 5 16.23 6.41 -15.07
CA LYS A 5 17.13 6.18 -13.91
C LYS A 5 16.35 5.55 -12.74
N PHE A 6 16.88 4.45 -12.19
CA PHE A 6 16.32 3.72 -11.03
C PHE A 6 17.24 3.86 -9.80
N GLU A 7 17.98 4.97 -9.67
CA GLU A 7 19.17 5.02 -8.80
C GLU A 7 19.22 6.22 -7.83
N ALA A 8 18.10 6.88 -7.54
CA ALA A 8 18.10 8.11 -6.74
C ALA A 8 17.23 8.06 -5.48
N LEU A 9 17.22 6.94 -4.74
CA LEU A 9 16.43 6.82 -3.51
C LEU A 9 17.28 6.64 -2.23
N HIS A 10 18.56 6.99 -2.29
CA HIS A 10 19.48 6.92 -1.15
C HIS A 10 20.29 8.20 -0.98
N HIS A 11 19.64 9.36 -1.10
CA HIS A 11 20.23 10.63 -0.66
C HIS A 11 19.44 11.18 0.52
N VAL A 12 20.10 11.13 1.67
CA VAL A 12 19.75 11.71 2.95
C VAL A 12 19.47 13.19 2.74
N LEU A 13 18.28 13.66 3.14
CA LEU A 13 17.98 15.09 3.22
C LEU A 13 18.62 15.63 4.51
N GLU A 14 19.83 16.17 4.40
CA GLU A 14 20.29 17.21 5.31
C GLU A 14 19.58 18.51 4.88
N VAL A 15 18.76 19.05 5.79
CA VAL A 15 18.07 20.32 5.61
C VAL A 15 19.00 21.41 6.14
N GLU A 16 19.60 22.18 5.23
CA GLU A 16 20.18 23.48 5.57
C GLU A 16 19.09 24.55 5.42
N GLU A 17 18.87 25.27 6.51
CA GLU A 17 17.87 26.32 6.70
C GLU A 17 18.44 27.65 6.16
N GLU A 18 17.88 28.19 5.06
CA GLU A 18 18.11 29.58 4.66
C GLU A 18 16.78 30.36 4.62
N GLU A 19 16.78 31.54 5.25
CA GLU A 19 15.64 32.42 5.49
C GLU A 19 15.03 33.05 4.21
N PRO A 20 13.73 33.40 4.23
CA PRO A 20 12.98 33.72 3.02
C PRO A 20 13.24 35.17 2.56
N LYS A 21 13.44 35.36 1.26
CA LYS A 21 13.32 36.68 0.62
C LYS A 21 11.90 36.86 0.07
N GLU A 22 11.30 37.94 0.55
CA GLU A 22 9.95 38.43 0.32
C GLU A 22 9.69 38.77 -1.16
N GLY A 23 8.52 38.35 -1.67
CA GLY A 23 7.90 38.95 -2.86
C GLY A 23 7.78 38.07 -4.10
N GLU A 24 7.03 36.98 -4.03
CA GLU A 24 6.28 36.46 -5.18
C GLU A 24 5.16 35.54 -4.66
N GLU A 25 3.90 35.97 -4.82
CA GLU A 25 2.72 35.09 -4.63
C GLU A 25 2.70 34.07 -5.76
N THR A 26 3.64 33.13 -5.72
CA THR A 26 3.55 31.89 -6.48
C THR A 26 2.53 31.05 -5.73
N SER A 27 1.38 30.79 -6.36
CA SER A 27 0.52 29.70 -5.92
C SER A 27 1.37 28.43 -6.02
N SER A 28 1.99 28.03 -4.93
CA SER A 28 2.62 26.73 -4.83
C SER A 28 1.50 25.72 -5.00
N GLU A 29 1.40 25.13 -6.19
CA GLU A 29 0.67 23.89 -6.35
C GLU A 29 1.34 22.90 -5.40
N ASP A 30 0.76 22.74 -4.22
CA ASP A 30 1.18 21.76 -3.23
C ASP A 30 1.03 20.40 -3.88
N TRP A 31 2.16 19.82 -4.28
CA TRP A 31 2.21 18.47 -4.83
C TRP A 31 1.81 17.50 -3.73
N GLU A 32 0.55 17.05 -3.76
CA GLU A 32 0.06 16.05 -2.81
C GLU A 32 0.68 14.68 -3.11
N LEU A 33 1.17 14.03 -2.07
CA LEU A 33 1.70 12.68 -2.17
C LEU A 33 0.57 11.69 -2.44
N ALA A 34 0.38 11.32 -3.70
CA ALA A 34 -0.69 10.40 -4.11
C ALA A 34 -0.61 8.99 -3.49
N ASN A 35 0.57 8.56 -3.01
CA ASN A 35 0.82 7.21 -2.48
C ASN A 35 1.44 7.23 -1.09
N GLU A 36 0.63 7.55 -0.08
CA GLU A 36 1.03 7.42 1.33
C GLU A 36 0.92 5.99 1.88
N THR A 37 0.30 5.06 1.14
CA THR A 37 0.07 3.70 1.62
C THR A 37 1.38 2.92 1.67
N LYS A 38 1.97 2.85 2.86
CA LYS A 38 3.14 2.00 3.13
C LYS A 38 2.79 0.55 2.80
N LEU A 39 3.60 -0.10 1.97
CA LEU A 39 3.39 -1.48 1.54
C LEU A 39 3.73 -2.42 2.70
N ILE A 40 2.73 -2.79 3.51
CA ILE A 40 2.93 -3.60 4.73
C ILE A 40 3.51 -4.98 4.43
N TRP A 41 3.21 -5.56 3.26
CA TRP A 41 3.65 -6.90 2.87
C TRP A 41 5.15 -7.00 2.56
N MET A 42 5.87 -5.87 2.51
CA MET A 42 7.32 -5.85 2.33
C MET A 42 8.09 -5.75 3.64
N ARG A 43 7.42 -5.33 4.72
CA ARG A 43 8.02 -5.17 6.04
C ARG A 43 8.02 -6.49 6.79
N ASN A 44 8.88 -6.61 7.80
CA ASN A 44 8.92 -7.79 8.64
C ASN A 44 7.62 -7.87 9.47
N PRO A 45 6.86 -8.99 9.45
CA PRO A 45 5.62 -9.12 10.22
C PRO A 45 5.75 -8.78 11.71
N LYS A 46 6.96 -8.97 12.28
CA LYS A 46 7.26 -8.70 13.70
C LYS A 46 7.35 -7.21 14.05
N GLU A 47 7.57 -6.35 13.06
CA GLU A 47 7.76 -4.90 13.24
C GLU A 47 6.49 -4.10 12.91
N ILE A 48 5.40 -4.79 12.58
CA ILE A 48 4.15 -4.19 12.15
C ILE A 48 3.15 -4.35 13.29
N GLU A 49 2.66 -3.22 13.79
CA GLU A 49 1.62 -3.21 14.81
C GLU A 49 0.27 -3.64 14.22
N LYS A 50 -0.59 -4.17 15.09
CA LYS A 50 -1.93 -4.63 14.68
C LYS A 50 -2.73 -3.51 13.99
N ASP A 51 -2.63 -2.29 14.50
CA ASP A 51 -3.37 -1.13 13.98
C ASP A 51 -2.94 -0.80 12.55
N GLN A 52 -1.66 -0.97 12.21
CA GLN A 52 -1.16 -0.78 10.84
C GLN A 52 -1.78 -1.79 9.87
N TYR A 53 -2.06 -3.03 10.31
CA TYR A 53 -2.77 -4.00 9.47
C TYR A 53 -4.23 -3.60 9.24
N SER A 54 -4.89 -3.06 10.27
CA SER A 54 -6.27 -2.57 10.18
C SER A 54 -6.40 -1.35 9.28
N GLU A 55 -5.53 -0.35 9.45
CA GLU A 55 -5.48 0.84 8.58
C GLU A 55 -5.22 0.46 7.12
N PHE A 56 -4.29 -0.45 6.89
CA PHE A 56 -3.99 -0.94 5.55
C PHE A 56 -5.19 -1.66 4.92
N TYR A 57 -5.92 -2.49 5.70
CA TYR A 57 -7.15 -3.14 5.24
C TYR A 57 -8.20 -2.12 4.81
N LYS A 58 -8.52 -1.17 5.69
CA LYS A 58 -9.50 -0.12 5.45
C LYS A 58 -9.17 0.69 4.20
N LYS A 59 -7.92 1.13 4.06
CA LYS A 59 -7.47 1.90 2.90
C LYS A 59 -7.44 1.10 1.60
N THR A 60 -7.07 -0.19 1.68
CA THR A 60 -6.95 -1.04 0.48
C THR A 60 -8.31 -1.43 -0.08
N PHE A 61 -9.22 -1.87 0.79
CA PHE A 61 -10.54 -2.38 0.39
C PHE A 61 -11.65 -1.33 0.46
N ASN A 62 -11.32 -0.10 0.87
CA ASN A 62 -12.27 0.99 1.08
C ASN A 62 -13.37 0.59 2.09
N GLU A 63 -12.92 -0.01 3.19
CA GLU A 63 -13.75 -0.51 4.29
C GLU A 63 -13.65 0.40 5.51
N PHE A 64 -14.71 0.45 6.31
CA PHE A 64 -14.74 1.26 7.54
C PHE A 64 -14.43 0.43 8.79
N LEU A 65 -14.79 -0.86 8.76
CA LEU A 65 -14.62 -1.77 9.88
C LEU A 65 -13.25 -2.43 9.87
N ASP A 66 -12.79 -2.83 11.04
CA ASP A 66 -11.57 -3.62 11.17
C ASP A 66 -11.78 -5.04 10.63
N PRO A 67 -10.73 -5.69 10.10
CA PRO A 67 -10.81 -7.08 9.72
C PRO A 67 -10.98 -7.96 10.96
N LEU A 68 -11.74 -9.06 10.83
CA LEU A 68 -11.89 -10.06 11.90
C LEU A 68 -10.55 -10.70 12.24
N ALA A 69 -9.79 -11.05 11.20
CA ALA A 69 -8.48 -11.66 11.30
C ALA A 69 -7.65 -11.33 10.06
N TYR A 70 -6.33 -11.48 10.19
CA TYR A 70 -5.40 -11.39 9.08
C TYR A 70 -4.29 -12.41 9.25
N THR A 71 -3.62 -12.77 8.15
CA THR A 71 -2.38 -13.53 8.19
C THR A 71 -1.36 -12.90 7.25
N HIS A 72 -0.12 -12.80 7.70
CA HIS A 72 1.01 -12.25 6.95
C HIS A 72 2.09 -13.31 6.88
N PHE A 73 2.38 -13.79 5.68
CA PHE A 73 3.40 -14.82 5.47
C PHE A 73 4.23 -14.55 4.22
N THR A 74 5.43 -15.12 4.24
CA THR A 74 6.35 -15.20 3.12
C THR A 74 6.57 -16.66 2.80
N ILE A 75 6.49 -17.02 1.52
CA ILE A 75 6.85 -18.35 1.04
C ILE A 75 8.13 -18.21 0.23
N GLU A 76 9.10 -19.04 0.58
CA GLU A 76 10.40 -19.19 -0.10
C GLU A 76 10.43 -20.57 -0.75
N GLY A 77 10.81 -20.65 -2.03
CA GLY A 77 10.74 -21.88 -2.81
C GLY A 77 10.91 -21.63 -4.31
N GLU A 78 10.28 -22.47 -5.15
CA GLU A 78 10.29 -22.27 -6.61
C GLU A 78 9.60 -20.96 -7.02
N VAL A 79 8.58 -20.55 -6.25
CA VAL A 79 7.93 -19.24 -6.36
C VAL A 79 8.05 -18.54 -5.02
N GLU A 80 8.75 -17.40 -5.02
CA GLU A 80 8.87 -16.55 -3.85
C GLU A 80 7.81 -15.45 -3.87
N PHE A 81 7.01 -15.38 -2.81
CA PHE A 81 6.06 -14.28 -2.65
C PHE A 81 5.77 -13.97 -1.19
N ARG A 82 5.34 -12.73 -0.97
CA ARG A 82 4.87 -12.22 0.31
C ARG A 82 3.40 -11.86 0.17
N SER A 83 2.60 -12.23 1.15
CA SER A 83 1.16 -11.99 1.12
C SER A 83 0.63 -11.57 2.47
N VAL A 84 -0.39 -10.71 2.44
CA VAL A 84 -1.25 -10.41 3.58
C VAL A 84 -2.68 -10.74 3.15
N ILE A 85 -3.31 -11.67 3.87
CA ILE A 85 -4.68 -12.10 3.63
C ILE A 85 -5.54 -11.64 4.80
N TYR A 86 -6.73 -11.13 4.48
CA TYR A 86 -7.68 -10.59 5.45
C TYR A 86 -8.98 -11.39 5.46
N ILE A 87 -9.61 -11.49 6.63
CA ILE A 87 -10.98 -11.96 6.83
C ILE A 87 -11.83 -10.74 7.21
N PRO A 88 -12.84 -10.35 6.41
CA PRO A 88 -13.72 -9.24 6.73
C PRO A 88 -14.45 -9.42 8.07
N GLY A 89 -14.62 -8.32 8.82
CA GLY A 89 -15.35 -8.29 10.09
C GLY A 89 -16.85 -8.53 9.96
N MET A 90 -17.42 -8.17 8.81
CA MET A 90 -18.82 -8.41 8.46
C MET A 90 -18.89 -9.09 7.10
N ALA A 91 -19.85 -10.00 6.95
CA ALA A 91 -20.16 -10.55 5.64
C ALA A 91 -20.66 -9.42 4.72
N PRO A 92 -20.33 -9.44 3.41
CA PRO A 92 -20.91 -8.53 2.44
C PRO A 92 -22.44 -8.58 2.54
N MET A 93 -23.12 -7.43 2.53
CA MET A 93 -24.59 -7.38 2.60
C MET A 93 -25.26 -8.12 1.44
N ASN A 94 -24.58 -8.29 0.32
CA ASN A 94 -25.05 -9.07 -0.81
C ASN A 94 -24.30 -10.41 -0.88
N ASN A 95 -25.03 -11.53 -0.76
CA ASN A 95 -24.45 -12.88 -0.92
C ASN A 95 -23.89 -13.12 -2.33
N GLU A 96 -24.31 -12.34 -3.32
CA GLU A 96 -23.74 -12.41 -4.66
C GLU A 96 -22.24 -12.04 -4.67
N ASP A 97 -21.77 -11.17 -3.78
CA ASP A 97 -20.35 -10.82 -3.66
C ASP A 97 -19.51 -11.89 -2.94
N VAL A 98 -20.17 -12.86 -2.30
CA VAL A 98 -19.50 -14.01 -1.66
C VAL A 98 -19.40 -15.19 -2.64
N VAL A 99 -20.37 -15.31 -3.55
CA VAL A 99 -20.52 -16.48 -4.44
C VAL A 99 -20.05 -16.18 -5.88
N ASN A 100 -19.94 -14.91 -6.27
CA ASN A 100 -19.52 -14.53 -7.62
C ASN A 100 -18.00 -14.66 -7.78
N PRO A 101 -17.50 -15.57 -8.64
CA PRO A 101 -16.05 -15.72 -8.89
C PRO A 101 -15.42 -14.52 -9.60
N LYS A 102 -16.19 -13.46 -9.92
CA LYS A 102 -15.69 -12.18 -10.45
C LYS A 102 -15.38 -11.16 -9.35
N THR A 103 -15.54 -11.51 -8.08
CA THR A 103 -15.25 -10.59 -6.98
C THR A 103 -13.76 -10.36 -6.87
N ARG A 104 -13.39 -9.13 -7.24
CA ARG A 104 -12.04 -8.56 -7.35
C ARG A 104 -11.40 -8.35 -5.97
N ASN A 105 -11.23 -9.42 -5.20
CA ASN A 105 -10.83 -9.33 -3.80
C ASN A 105 -9.35 -9.67 -3.59
N ILE A 106 -8.67 -10.20 -4.61
CA ILE A 106 -7.24 -10.52 -4.55
C ILE A 106 -6.48 -9.64 -5.52
N ARG A 107 -5.57 -8.80 -4.99
CA ARG A 107 -4.70 -7.93 -5.80
C ARG A 107 -3.32 -8.55 -5.95
N LEU A 108 -2.91 -8.82 -7.19
CA LEU A 108 -1.59 -9.36 -7.49
C LEU A 108 -0.63 -8.23 -7.91
N TYR A 109 0.52 -8.19 -7.23
CA TYR A 109 1.60 -7.25 -7.52
C TYR A 109 2.85 -8.01 -7.98
N VAL A 110 3.45 -7.59 -9.09
CA VAL A 110 4.73 -8.12 -9.59
C VAL A 110 5.73 -6.98 -9.65
N LYS A 111 6.91 -7.15 -9.01
CA LYS A 111 7.92 -6.08 -8.87
C LYS A 111 7.33 -4.78 -8.32
N ARG A 112 6.44 -4.88 -7.33
CA ARG A 112 5.72 -3.74 -6.70
C ARG A 112 4.73 -3.01 -7.63
N VAL A 113 4.55 -3.48 -8.86
CA VAL A 113 3.59 -2.92 -9.82
C VAL A 113 2.33 -3.77 -9.80
N PHE A 114 1.19 -3.13 -9.64
CA PHE A 114 -0.12 -3.76 -9.73
C PHE A 114 -0.32 -4.39 -11.12
N LYS A 115 -0.73 -5.66 -11.17
CA LYS A 115 -0.91 -6.40 -12.43
C LYS A 115 -2.34 -6.81 -12.68
N LEU A 116 -3.03 -7.34 -11.66
CA LEU A 116 -4.33 -7.96 -11.86
C LEU A 116 -5.13 -7.97 -10.56
N VAL A 117 -6.46 -7.89 -10.69
CA VAL A 117 -7.38 -8.30 -9.63
C VAL A 117 -8.08 -9.57 -10.06
N MET A 118 -8.06 -10.56 -9.18
CA MET A 118 -8.79 -11.82 -9.31
C MET A 118 -10.05 -11.78 -8.47
#